data_AF-A0A2I0JF73-F1
#
_entry.id   AF-A0A2I0JF73-F1
#
_cell.length_a   1.000
_cell.length_b   1.000
_cell.length_c   1.000
_cell.angle_alpha   90.00
_cell.angle_beta   90.00
_cell.angle_gamma   90.00
#
_symmetry.space_group_name_H-M   'P 1'
#
loop_
_entity.id
_entity.type
_entity.pdbx_description
1 polymer ?
#
loop_
_entity_poly.entity_id
_entity_poly.type
_entity_poly.pdbx_seq_one_letter_code
_entity_poly.pdbx_strand_id
1 'polypeptide(L)'
;MDLNTMPEEEEETYDRHVQEYTAAIDHTESAVNIANRESFERSKRPMKERSEERATSTSQRADQFYQTTRRFKSYDTAKLPSGWLDCPSFGQEIDCFIPSKVPLGEAFNDSIPPGKRYSFKQVIHQHSVLGRKLGLVIDLTNTTCYYSVSDLNKEGIKHVKISCVGRDAVPNSAQVNQFVYEVSLFLSRQNQTKKYILVHRTHGRNRTGYMIIHYLMRSTSMSVTQAIKKFADARPPGIYKPDYIDALYTYYHEKKPRIIICPPTPEWKRSSDLDLNCEAMADEDDDGNHAAPILDNCETEAQMTNDDVLGEEVPRDLVDRYRYFCYQTLKLNTQPRGAKQFPGSHPVSLDRENLQLLRQRYYYATWKADGTRYMMLITIDGCYLIDRKFNIQVDTSLAVKGVREKTHHYTLLDDEMVIDTMPDSGTQERRYLIYDLMALNQVSVVERPFHERWKMIEKEVIEPRITERDNIYQSWNPYYRYDLELSGRKGFWLLPTVDKLLKDFIPKLSHEADGLIFQVLYLMV
;
A
#
# COMPACT_ATOMS: atom_id res chain seq x y z
N MET A 1 20.51 82.25 -4.81
CA MET A 1 19.45 83.09 -4.21
C MET A 1 18.33 82.14 -3.81
N ASP A 2 18.49 81.28 -2.81
CA ASP A 2 18.76 81.51 -1.37
C ASP A 2 17.47 81.94 -0.64
N LEU A 3 16.95 81.11 0.29
CA LEU A 3 17.02 81.29 1.78
C LEU A 3 16.30 82.59 2.24
N ASN A 4 15.44 82.66 3.26
CA ASN A 4 15.04 81.78 4.38
C ASN A 4 13.58 82.17 4.81
N THR A 5 12.91 81.77 5.89
CA THR A 5 13.22 81.07 7.18
C THR A 5 11.94 80.39 7.72
N MET A 6 12.04 79.62 8.83
CA MET A 6 10.94 79.39 9.81
C MET A 6 11.12 80.34 11.02
N PRO A 7 10.13 80.44 11.92
CA PRO A 7 10.44 80.04 13.31
C PRO A 7 9.35 79.18 13.99
N GLU A 8 9.76 78.55 15.10
CA GLU A 8 8.96 77.75 16.04
C GLU A 8 8.61 78.57 17.30
N GLU A 9 7.60 78.12 18.07
CA GLU A 9 7.39 78.20 19.54
C GLU A 9 6.02 77.51 19.77
N GLU A 10 5.95 76.32 20.41
CA GLU A 10 5.74 76.08 21.86
C GLU A 10 4.50 76.77 22.46
N GLU A 11 3.70 76.22 23.38
CA GLU A 11 3.35 74.84 23.79
C GLU A 11 2.16 75.03 24.78
N GLU A 12 1.00 74.34 24.64
CA GLU A 12 0.13 74.14 25.82
C GLU A 12 -0.84 72.95 25.67
N THR A 13 -0.92 72.16 26.74
CA THR A 13 -1.63 70.88 26.85
C THR A 13 -3.13 71.05 27.09
N TYR A 14 -3.95 70.21 26.45
CA TYR A 14 -5.25 69.81 27.00
C TYR A 14 -5.45 68.30 26.88
N ASP A 15 -5.54 67.66 28.04
CA ASP A 15 -5.74 66.22 28.23
C ASP A 15 -7.17 65.81 27.84
N ARG A 16 -7.32 64.67 27.16
CA ARG A 16 -8.63 64.04 26.97
C ARG A 16 -8.55 62.52 26.84
N HIS A 17 -8.58 61.87 28.00
CA HIS A 17 -8.91 60.47 28.28
C HIS A 17 -9.04 59.50 27.10
N VAL A 18 -8.14 58.52 27.13
CA VAL A 18 -8.21 57.25 26.40
C VAL A 18 -9.48 56.47 26.79
N GLN A 19 -10.23 56.02 25.79
CA GLN A 19 -11.03 54.79 25.89
C GLN A 19 -10.47 53.79 24.88
N GLU A 20 -9.79 52.76 25.36
CA GLU A 20 -9.31 51.66 24.55
C GLU A 20 -10.51 50.88 23.98
N TYR A 21 -10.76 51.04 22.69
CA TYR A 21 -11.44 50.01 21.91
C TYR A 21 -10.37 49.08 21.35
N THR A 22 -10.10 47.99 22.08
CA THR A 22 -9.31 46.87 21.58
C THR A 22 -10.06 46.20 20.42
N ALA A 23 -9.76 46.65 19.19
CA ALA A 23 -10.17 45.94 17.99
C ALA A 23 -9.61 44.52 18.06
N ALA A 24 -10.48 43.52 17.91
CA ALA A 24 -10.06 42.14 17.84
C ALA A 24 -9.10 41.97 16.66
N ILE A 25 -7.88 41.51 16.94
CA ILE A 25 -6.93 41.11 15.91
C ILE A 25 -7.46 39.80 15.33
N ASP A 26 -8.16 39.90 14.19
CA ASP A 26 -8.47 38.73 13.38
C ASP A 26 -7.16 38.07 12.98
N HIS A 27 -6.86 36.91 13.57
CA HIS A 27 -5.71 36.12 13.19
C HIS A 27 -5.96 35.54 11.80
N THR A 28 -5.35 36.13 10.78
CA THR A 28 -5.39 35.65 9.39
C THR A 28 -4.77 34.25 9.32
N GLU A 29 -5.63 33.22 9.38
CA GLU A 29 -5.19 31.84 9.46
C GLU A 29 -4.81 31.31 8.07
N SER A 30 -3.60 30.76 7.95
CA SER A 30 -3.13 30.14 6.71
C SER A 30 -4.01 28.94 6.33
N ALA A 31 -4.29 28.75 5.03
CA ALA A 31 -5.01 27.60 4.49
C ALA A 31 -4.47 26.25 4.99
N VAL A 32 -3.17 26.16 5.30
CA VAL A 32 -2.55 24.97 5.90
C VAL A 32 -3.04 24.73 7.33
N ASN A 33 -3.18 25.79 8.14
CA ASN A 33 -3.70 25.71 9.50
C ASN A 33 -5.21 25.43 9.49
N ILE A 34 -5.96 26.07 8.59
CA ILE A 34 -7.40 25.80 8.39
C ILE A 34 -7.62 24.33 8.05
N ALA A 35 -6.95 23.79 7.02
CA ALA A 35 -7.12 22.40 6.62
C ALA A 35 -6.62 21.40 7.68
N ASN A 36 -5.55 21.73 8.42
CA ASN A 36 -5.09 20.90 9.54
C ASN A 36 -6.07 20.94 10.72
N ARG A 37 -6.70 22.08 11.00
CA ARG A 37 -7.78 22.20 11.99
C ARG A 37 -9.01 21.42 11.55
N GLU A 38 -9.43 21.53 10.30
CA GLU A 38 -10.57 20.78 9.76
C GLU A 38 -10.36 19.26 9.88
N SER A 39 -9.18 18.73 9.51
CA SER A 39 -8.85 17.31 9.73
C SER A 39 -8.79 16.94 11.22
N PHE A 40 -8.26 17.82 12.09
CA PHE A 40 -8.19 17.58 13.53
C PHE A 40 -9.55 17.64 14.23
N GLU A 41 -10.45 18.50 13.77
CA GLU A 41 -11.83 18.60 14.24
C GLU A 41 -12.65 17.40 13.75
N ARG A 42 -12.49 16.98 12.49
CA ARG A 42 -13.04 15.71 11.98
C ARG A 42 -12.61 14.53 12.83
N SER A 43 -11.30 14.39 13.08
CA SER A 43 -10.72 13.35 13.94
C SER A 43 -11.29 13.35 15.38
N LYS A 44 -11.83 14.46 15.88
CA LYS A 44 -12.45 14.56 17.21
C LYS A 44 -13.95 14.23 17.25
N ARG A 45 -14.69 14.36 16.15
CA ARG A 45 -16.13 14.06 16.09
C ARG A 45 -16.46 12.63 16.57
N PRO A 46 -15.78 11.55 16.10
CA PRO A 46 -16.08 10.19 16.56
C PRO A 46 -15.61 9.89 18.00
N MET A 47 -14.79 10.76 18.63
CA MET A 47 -14.45 10.61 20.05
C MET A 47 -15.57 11.12 20.98
N LYS A 48 -16.45 12.02 20.52
CA LYS A 48 -17.43 12.68 21.39
C LYS A 48 -18.64 11.80 21.71
N GLU A 49 -19.04 10.91 20.81
CA GLU A 49 -20.13 9.94 21.05
C GLU A 49 -19.68 8.71 21.86
N ARG A 50 -18.36 8.50 22.02
CA ARG A 50 -17.79 7.34 22.72
C ARG A 50 -17.25 7.64 24.12
N SER A 51 -17.38 8.89 24.59
CA SER A 51 -16.77 9.36 25.84
C SER A 51 -17.73 9.41 27.05
N GLU A 52 -19.04 9.25 26.86
CA GLU A 52 -20.01 9.29 27.98
C GLU A 52 -20.16 7.95 28.74
N GLU A 53 -19.69 6.82 28.20
CA GLU A 53 -19.83 5.49 28.85
C GLU A 53 -18.57 4.96 29.57
N ARG A 54 -17.48 5.73 29.68
CA ARG A 54 -16.22 5.20 30.27
C ARG A 54 -15.46 6.11 31.22
N ALA A 55 -16.19 6.74 32.14
CA ALA A 55 -15.66 7.61 33.18
C ALA A 55 -15.60 6.97 34.59
N THR A 56 -15.19 5.71 34.74
CA THR A 56 -14.80 5.12 36.05
C THR A 56 -13.72 4.04 35.92
N SER A 57 -12.47 4.39 36.23
CA SER A 57 -11.46 3.56 36.92
C SER A 57 -10.06 4.15 36.70
N THR A 58 -9.67 5.08 37.58
CA THR A 58 -8.31 5.62 37.62
C THR A 58 -7.48 4.75 38.57
N SER A 59 -6.39 4.15 38.08
CA SER A 59 -5.38 3.56 38.96
C SER A 59 -3.98 3.76 38.39
N GLN A 60 -3.11 4.32 39.22
CA GLN A 60 -1.76 4.72 38.88
C GLN A 60 -0.84 3.50 38.78
N ARG A 61 0.10 3.50 37.82
CA ARG A 61 1.30 2.66 37.90
C ARG A 61 2.54 3.51 37.69
N ALA A 62 3.32 3.61 38.75
CA ALA A 62 4.64 4.23 38.74
C ALA A 62 5.66 3.31 38.08
N ASP A 63 6.75 3.92 37.60
CA ASP A 63 7.94 3.22 37.13
C ASP A 63 8.52 2.30 38.21
N GLN A 64 8.90 1.08 37.82
CA GLN A 64 10.04 0.41 38.46
C GLN A 64 10.70 -0.58 37.50
N PHE A 65 11.98 -0.31 37.24
CA PHE A 65 12.87 -1.17 36.48
C PHE A 65 12.99 -2.55 37.14
N TYR A 66 12.67 -3.61 36.41
CA TYR A 66 13.21 -4.94 36.68
C TYR A 66 13.85 -5.51 35.42
N GLN A 67 15.17 -5.64 35.47
CA GLN A 67 15.92 -6.52 34.59
C GLN A 67 15.47 -7.95 34.86
N THR A 68 14.87 -8.61 33.86
CA THR A 68 14.60 -10.05 33.95
C THR A 68 15.13 -10.74 32.71
N THR A 69 16.31 -11.33 32.85
CA THR A 69 16.93 -12.26 31.91
C THR A 69 15.98 -13.41 31.59
N ARG A 70 15.28 -13.32 30.46
CA ARG A 70 14.45 -14.43 29.95
C ARG A 70 15.36 -15.60 29.59
N ARG A 71 15.45 -16.57 30.50
CA ARG A 71 16.06 -17.89 30.24
C ARG A 71 15.43 -18.49 28.99
N PHE A 72 16.24 -18.73 27.97
CA PHE A 72 15.85 -19.59 26.85
C PHE A 72 15.54 -20.99 27.43
N LYS A 73 14.29 -21.44 27.28
CA LYS A 73 13.97 -22.86 27.47
C LYS A 73 14.55 -23.61 26.28
N SER A 74 15.50 -24.52 26.53
CA SER A 74 15.91 -25.51 25.55
C SER A 74 14.75 -26.48 25.31
N TYR A 75 14.15 -26.43 24.13
CA TYR A 75 13.27 -27.51 23.68
C TYR A 75 14.15 -28.66 23.22
N ASP A 76 14.23 -29.67 24.07
CA ASP A 76 14.84 -30.95 23.74
C ASP A 76 13.87 -31.78 22.88
N THR A 77 14.40 -32.68 22.06
CA THR A 77 13.72 -33.46 21.00
C THR A 77 13.21 -32.71 19.76
N ALA A 78 13.80 -33.03 18.61
CA ALA A 78 13.45 -32.49 17.30
C ALA A 78 12.25 -33.24 16.66
N LYS A 79 11.02 -32.99 17.13
CA LYS A 79 9.79 -33.59 16.56
C LYS A 79 9.65 -33.23 15.07
N LEU A 80 9.49 -34.23 14.20
CA LEU A 80 9.24 -34.01 12.77
C LEU A 80 7.88 -33.35 12.54
N PRO A 81 7.75 -32.43 11.56
CA PRO A 81 6.45 -31.86 11.22
C PRO A 81 5.51 -32.93 10.66
N SER A 82 4.24 -32.87 11.08
CA SER A 82 3.23 -33.83 10.66
C SER A 82 3.04 -33.85 9.13
N GLY A 83 2.92 -35.03 8.52
CA GLY A 83 2.81 -35.20 7.06
C GLY A 83 4.07 -34.83 6.24
N TRP A 84 5.18 -34.42 6.87
CA TRP A 84 6.37 -33.97 6.15
C TRP A 84 7.07 -35.09 5.37
N LEU A 85 7.09 -36.33 5.88
CA LEU A 85 7.81 -37.46 5.27
C LEU A 85 7.26 -37.83 3.89
N ASP A 86 5.93 -37.81 3.74
CA ASP A 86 5.24 -38.23 2.50
C ASP A 86 4.85 -37.04 1.61
N CYS A 87 4.97 -35.81 2.12
CA CYS A 87 4.89 -34.60 1.30
C CYS A 87 6.02 -34.60 0.24
N PRO A 88 5.71 -34.46 -1.07
CA PRO A 88 6.71 -34.37 -2.13
C PRO A 88 7.66 -33.18 -1.92
N SER A 89 8.96 -33.37 -2.13
CA SER A 89 9.99 -32.38 -1.75
C SER A 89 9.79 -31.00 -2.40
N PHE A 90 9.84 -30.89 -3.73
CA PHE A 90 9.68 -29.64 -4.47
C PHE A 90 8.71 -29.78 -5.66
N GLY A 91 8.27 -28.67 -6.23
CA GLY A 91 7.48 -28.61 -7.47
C GLY A 91 8.32 -28.22 -8.69
N GLN A 92 7.70 -28.23 -9.87
CA GLN A 92 8.33 -27.70 -11.07
C GLN A 92 8.60 -26.19 -10.96
N GLU A 93 9.48 -25.68 -11.83
CA GLU A 93 9.80 -24.26 -11.83
C GLU A 93 8.61 -23.43 -12.31
N ILE A 94 8.37 -22.31 -11.62
CA ILE A 94 7.38 -21.30 -12.00
C ILE A 94 8.18 -20.04 -12.31
N ASP A 95 8.54 -19.86 -13.58
CA ASP A 95 9.42 -18.80 -14.10
C ASP A 95 10.82 -18.79 -13.47
N CYS A 96 10.98 -18.26 -12.26
CA CYS A 96 12.21 -18.29 -11.46
C CYS A 96 12.04 -18.97 -10.08
N PHE A 97 10.80 -19.29 -9.69
CA PHE A 97 10.48 -19.88 -8.39
C PHE A 97 10.56 -21.40 -8.40
N ILE A 98 10.94 -21.95 -7.26
CA ILE A 98 10.89 -23.37 -6.95
C ILE A 98 10.10 -23.53 -5.63
N PRO A 99 8.81 -23.90 -5.68
CA PRO A 99 8.01 -24.11 -4.49
C PRO A 99 8.41 -25.42 -3.81
N SER A 100 8.79 -25.37 -2.53
CA SER A 100 9.35 -26.52 -1.80
C SER A 100 8.78 -26.68 -0.39
N LYS A 101 8.81 -27.92 0.13
CA LYS A 101 8.65 -28.18 1.57
C LYS A 101 9.91 -27.74 2.32
N VAL A 102 9.83 -27.57 3.64
CA VAL A 102 11.00 -27.15 4.43
C VAL A 102 12.11 -28.20 4.36
N PRO A 103 13.36 -27.85 4.00
CA PRO A 103 14.48 -28.76 4.15
C PRO A 103 14.86 -28.89 5.63
N LEU A 104 15.13 -30.11 6.08
CA LEU A 104 15.49 -30.38 7.48
C LEU A 104 17.00 -30.56 7.63
N GLY A 105 17.55 -29.96 8.69
CA GLY A 105 18.96 -30.01 9.06
C GLY A 105 19.35 -31.33 9.74
N GLU A 106 20.63 -31.43 10.07
CA GLU A 106 21.23 -32.68 10.56
C GLU A 106 20.66 -33.16 11.90
N ALA A 107 20.08 -32.27 12.71
CA ALA A 107 19.38 -32.59 13.96
C ALA A 107 18.15 -33.51 13.79
N PHE A 108 17.61 -33.64 12.58
CA PHE A 108 16.48 -34.53 12.27
C PHE A 108 16.92 -35.86 11.60
N ASN A 109 18.23 -36.07 11.38
CA ASN A 109 18.74 -37.21 10.61
C ASN A 109 18.38 -38.59 11.19
N ASP A 110 18.22 -38.68 12.50
CA ASP A 110 17.90 -39.91 13.22
C ASP A 110 16.39 -40.21 13.22
N SER A 111 15.56 -39.18 13.06
CA SER A 111 14.10 -39.32 12.91
C SER A 111 13.66 -39.58 11.47
N ILE A 112 14.53 -39.32 10.48
CA ILE A 112 14.19 -39.46 9.04
C ILE A 112 14.79 -40.76 8.47
N PRO A 113 13.96 -41.68 7.96
CA PRO A 113 14.43 -42.91 7.32
C PRO A 113 15.45 -42.66 6.19
N PRO A 114 16.45 -43.54 6.01
CA PRO A 114 17.35 -43.50 4.86
C PRO A 114 16.58 -43.39 3.54
N GLY A 115 17.05 -42.55 2.63
CA GLY A 115 16.37 -42.27 1.35
C GLY A 115 15.28 -41.19 1.41
N LYS A 116 14.64 -40.92 2.57
CA LYS A 116 13.66 -39.81 2.72
C LYS A 116 14.27 -38.48 3.22
N ARG A 117 15.59 -38.42 3.42
CA ARG A 117 16.30 -37.19 3.83
C ARG A 117 16.14 -36.08 2.78
N TYR A 118 15.87 -34.86 3.23
CA TYR A 118 15.78 -33.66 2.39
C TYR A 118 16.37 -32.45 3.12
N SER A 119 17.70 -32.32 3.03
CA SER A 119 18.50 -31.22 3.60
C SER A 119 18.94 -30.23 2.52
N PHE A 120 19.39 -29.02 2.89
CA PHE A 120 19.87 -28.04 1.91
C PHE A 120 21.05 -28.53 1.05
N LYS A 121 21.92 -29.40 1.57
CA LYS A 121 22.97 -30.07 0.79
C LYS A 121 22.37 -30.88 -0.38
N GLN A 122 21.28 -31.61 -0.14
CA GLN A 122 20.57 -32.37 -1.17
C GLN A 122 19.75 -31.46 -2.10
N VAL A 123 19.11 -30.42 -1.57
CA VAL A 123 18.35 -29.42 -2.35
C VAL A 123 19.25 -28.76 -3.41
N ILE A 124 20.42 -28.27 -2.98
CA ILE A 124 21.38 -27.57 -3.84
C ILE A 124 21.94 -28.53 -4.90
N HIS A 125 22.29 -29.76 -4.50
CA HIS A 125 22.76 -30.79 -5.43
C HIS A 125 21.69 -31.17 -6.47
N GLN A 126 20.46 -31.47 -6.04
CA GLN A 126 19.35 -31.84 -6.92
C GLN A 126 19.04 -30.73 -7.95
N HIS A 127 19.02 -29.46 -7.52
CA HIS A 127 18.81 -28.35 -8.44
C HIS A 127 20.01 -28.09 -9.35
N SER A 128 21.24 -28.25 -8.87
CA SER A 128 22.46 -28.17 -9.69
C SER A 128 22.46 -29.22 -10.83
N VAL A 129 22.08 -30.47 -10.53
CA VAL A 129 21.92 -31.55 -11.54
C VAL A 129 20.85 -31.21 -12.58
N LEU A 130 19.81 -30.47 -12.20
CA LEU A 130 18.77 -29.96 -13.11
C LEU A 130 19.17 -28.66 -13.84
N GLY A 131 20.43 -28.22 -13.76
CA GLY A 131 20.90 -26.96 -14.35
C GLY A 131 20.38 -25.69 -13.66
N ARG A 132 19.80 -25.81 -12.46
CA ARG A 132 19.16 -24.72 -11.71
C ARG A 132 20.08 -24.23 -10.58
N LYS A 133 20.75 -23.09 -10.78
CA LYS A 133 21.54 -22.44 -9.72
C LYS A 133 20.64 -21.64 -8.78
N LEU A 134 20.53 -22.04 -7.51
CA LEU A 134 19.85 -21.25 -6.49
C LEU A 134 20.62 -19.96 -6.19
N GLY A 135 19.90 -18.89 -5.84
CA GLY A 135 20.52 -17.65 -5.36
C GLY A 135 19.76 -16.93 -4.25
N LEU A 136 18.48 -17.29 -4.03
CA LEU A 136 17.65 -16.80 -2.93
C LEU A 136 16.84 -17.96 -2.35
N VAL A 137 16.75 -18.03 -1.03
CA VAL A 137 15.81 -18.86 -0.28
C VAL A 137 14.90 -17.94 0.51
N ILE A 138 13.58 -18.07 0.32
CA ILE A 138 12.56 -17.38 1.11
C ILE A 138 11.87 -18.40 2.02
N ASP A 139 12.02 -18.19 3.32
CA ASP A 139 11.49 -19.01 4.40
C ASP A 139 10.23 -18.37 5.00
N LEU A 140 9.09 -19.05 4.81
CA LEU A 140 7.77 -18.63 5.29
C LEU A 140 7.34 -19.34 6.60
N THR A 141 8.24 -20.09 7.24
CA THR A 141 7.97 -20.74 8.54
C THR A 141 8.03 -19.74 9.70
N ASN A 142 7.37 -20.03 10.83
CA ASN A 142 7.39 -19.19 12.02
C ASN A 142 8.47 -19.60 13.05
N THR A 143 9.35 -20.54 12.68
CA THR A 143 10.41 -21.07 13.54
C THR A 143 11.77 -21.09 12.85
N THR A 144 12.85 -21.17 13.62
CA THR A 144 14.23 -21.30 13.13
C THR A 144 14.85 -22.67 13.45
N CYS A 145 14.09 -23.60 14.05
CA CYS A 145 14.63 -24.89 14.49
C CYS A 145 14.93 -25.89 13.37
N TYR A 146 14.36 -25.71 12.17
CA TYR A 146 14.42 -26.72 11.11
C TYR A 146 15.79 -26.90 10.47
N TYR A 147 16.59 -25.84 10.31
CA TYR A 147 17.90 -25.91 9.66
C TYR A 147 18.79 -24.71 10.00
N SER A 148 20.10 -24.85 9.79
CA SER A 148 21.06 -23.75 9.93
C SER A 148 21.21 -22.94 8.64
N VAL A 149 21.09 -21.62 8.74
CA VAL A 149 21.29 -20.69 7.60
C VAL A 149 22.75 -20.65 7.14
N SER A 150 23.70 -21.06 8.00
CA SER A 150 25.13 -21.04 7.68
C SER A 150 25.50 -21.88 6.45
N ASP A 151 24.75 -22.93 6.13
CA ASP A 151 25.01 -23.76 4.95
C ASP A 151 24.57 -23.08 3.65
N LEU A 152 23.56 -22.20 3.68
CA LEU A 152 23.17 -21.37 2.53
C LEU A 152 24.20 -20.27 2.25
N ASN A 153 24.72 -19.65 3.32
CA ASN A 153 25.69 -18.57 3.22
C ASN A 153 27.03 -19.04 2.61
N LYS A 154 27.49 -20.25 2.94
CA LYS A 154 28.70 -20.86 2.35
C LYS A 154 28.60 -21.00 0.83
N GLU A 155 27.41 -21.33 0.33
CA GLU A 155 27.11 -21.52 -1.10
C GLU A 155 26.75 -20.20 -1.82
N GLY A 156 26.84 -19.06 -1.12
CA GLY A 156 26.53 -17.73 -1.67
C GLY A 156 25.05 -17.50 -1.97
N ILE A 157 24.16 -18.23 -1.29
CA ILE A 157 22.70 -18.14 -1.44
C ILE A 157 22.15 -17.18 -0.38
N LYS A 158 21.47 -16.11 -0.79
CA LYS A 158 20.79 -15.19 0.15
C LYS A 158 19.66 -15.94 0.85
N HIS A 159 19.55 -15.82 2.17
CA HIS A 159 18.39 -16.27 2.94
C HIS A 159 17.56 -15.07 3.40
N VAL A 160 16.24 -15.16 3.26
CA VAL A 160 15.26 -14.18 3.75
C VAL A 160 14.16 -14.92 4.48
N LYS A 161 13.85 -14.51 5.72
CA LYS A 161 12.75 -15.07 6.51
C LYS A 161 11.59 -14.09 6.58
N ILE A 162 10.40 -14.54 6.20
CA ILE A 162 9.14 -13.79 6.27
C ILE A 162 8.19 -14.60 7.13
N SER A 163 8.31 -14.44 8.45
CA SER A 163 7.50 -15.17 9.44
C SER A 163 6.01 -14.89 9.25
N CYS A 164 5.28 -15.88 8.71
CA CYS A 164 3.85 -15.79 8.50
C CYS A 164 3.11 -16.11 9.82
N VAL A 165 2.71 -15.05 10.54
CA VAL A 165 2.01 -15.13 11.83
C VAL A 165 0.53 -15.50 11.66
N GLY A 166 -0.02 -16.29 12.59
CA GLY A 166 -1.44 -16.63 12.68
C GLY A 166 -1.74 -18.10 12.37
N ARG A 167 -2.68 -18.70 13.12
CA ARG A 167 -3.29 -20.01 12.76
C ARG A 167 -4.29 -19.78 11.65
N ASP A 168 -4.21 -20.60 10.60
CA ASP A 168 -5.06 -20.67 9.41
C ASP A 168 -5.35 -19.39 8.61
N ALA A 169 -5.02 -18.20 9.10
CA ALA A 169 -5.04 -16.98 8.33
C ALA A 169 -4.09 -17.02 7.12
N VAL A 170 -4.53 -16.38 6.04
CA VAL A 170 -3.69 -16.01 4.90
C VAL A 170 -2.59 -15.03 5.34
N PRO A 171 -1.41 -15.03 4.69
CA PRO A 171 -0.39 -14.02 4.92
C PRO A 171 -0.95 -12.61 4.73
N ASN A 172 -0.61 -11.72 5.66
CA ASN A 172 -1.09 -10.34 5.61
C ASN A 172 -0.37 -9.54 4.52
N SER A 173 -0.97 -8.41 4.16
CA SER A 173 -0.47 -7.47 3.15
C SER A 173 1.00 -7.09 3.33
N ALA A 174 1.44 -6.78 4.56
CA ALA A 174 2.83 -6.42 4.83
C ALA A 174 3.81 -7.57 4.52
N GLN A 175 3.46 -8.81 4.85
CA GLN A 175 4.25 -10.01 4.52
C GLN A 175 4.29 -10.24 3.00
N VAL A 176 3.17 -10.03 2.31
CA VAL A 176 3.08 -10.13 0.83
C VAL A 176 3.93 -9.05 0.16
N ASN A 177 3.86 -7.80 0.59
CA ASN A 177 4.62 -6.70 0.02
C ASN A 177 6.13 -6.84 0.28
N GLN A 178 6.53 -7.35 1.45
CA GLN A 178 7.91 -7.73 1.72
C GLN A 178 8.39 -8.87 0.80
N PHE A 179 7.55 -9.89 0.55
CA PHE A 179 7.87 -10.98 -0.38
C PHE A 179 8.11 -10.47 -1.80
N VAL A 180 7.18 -9.65 -2.31
CA VAL A 180 7.26 -9.07 -3.66
C VAL A 180 8.50 -8.18 -3.80
N TYR A 181 8.76 -7.31 -2.82
CA TYR A 181 9.95 -6.44 -2.81
C TYR A 181 11.26 -7.23 -2.86
N GLU A 182 11.40 -8.26 -2.01
CA GLU A 182 12.63 -9.08 -1.96
C GLU A 182 12.86 -9.87 -3.25
N VAL A 183 11.80 -10.35 -3.90
CA VAL A 183 11.87 -10.99 -5.21
C VAL A 183 12.28 -9.99 -6.29
N SER A 184 11.58 -8.85 -6.43
CA SER A 184 11.90 -7.81 -7.42
C SER A 184 13.34 -7.29 -7.24
N LEU A 185 13.77 -7.07 -6.00
CA LEU A 185 15.14 -6.63 -5.68
C LEU A 185 16.20 -7.69 -6.03
N PHE A 186 15.90 -8.98 -5.84
CA PHE A 186 16.81 -10.05 -6.21
C PHE A 186 16.93 -10.20 -7.73
N LEU A 187 15.80 -10.17 -8.45
CA LEU A 187 15.76 -10.31 -9.91
C LEU A 187 16.39 -9.11 -10.62
N SER A 188 16.11 -7.87 -10.18
CA SER A 188 16.72 -6.65 -10.75
C SER A 188 18.25 -6.55 -10.58
N ARG A 189 18.84 -7.37 -9.71
CA ARG A 189 20.30 -7.48 -9.50
C ARG A 189 20.95 -8.66 -10.25
N GLN A 190 20.20 -9.42 -11.03
CA GLN A 190 20.74 -10.54 -11.83
C GLN A 190 21.31 -10.06 -13.17
N ASN A 191 22.61 -9.83 -13.22
CA ASN A 191 23.24 -9.22 -14.40
C ASN A 191 23.85 -10.22 -15.42
N GLN A 192 23.89 -11.54 -15.12
CA GLN A 192 24.69 -12.50 -15.93
C GLN A 192 24.12 -13.92 -16.05
N THR A 193 23.53 -14.49 -15.00
CA THR A 193 23.03 -15.89 -14.99
C THR A 193 21.69 -15.97 -14.28
N LYS A 194 20.71 -16.68 -14.89
CA LYS A 194 19.39 -16.94 -14.27
C LYS A 194 19.60 -17.73 -12.98
N LYS A 195 19.38 -17.08 -11.84
CA LYS A 195 19.36 -17.72 -10.52
C LYS A 195 17.91 -17.91 -10.06
N TYR A 196 17.66 -19.07 -9.46
CA TYR A 196 16.35 -19.48 -8.98
C TYR A 196 16.11 -19.10 -7.52
N ILE A 197 14.83 -18.91 -7.19
CA ILE A 197 14.32 -18.56 -5.87
C ILE A 197 13.60 -19.79 -5.30
N LEU A 198 14.13 -20.38 -4.24
CA LEU A 198 13.41 -21.44 -3.52
C LEU A 198 12.50 -20.79 -2.47
N VAL A 199 11.21 -21.09 -2.53
CA VAL A 199 10.21 -20.57 -1.58
C VAL A 199 9.62 -21.75 -0.82
N HIS A 200 9.70 -21.72 0.51
CA HIS A 200 9.19 -22.81 1.34
C HIS A 200 8.38 -22.35 2.55
N ARG A 201 7.47 -23.23 2.96
CA ARG A 201 6.82 -23.33 4.28
C ARG A 201 7.04 -24.80 4.69
N THR A 202 6.59 -25.24 5.86
CA THR A 202 6.58 -26.67 6.26
C THR A 202 6.30 -27.65 5.10
N HIS A 203 5.24 -27.43 4.31
CA HIS A 203 4.81 -28.30 3.21
C HIS A 203 4.93 -27.71 1.78
N GLY A 204 5.18 -26.41 1.65
CA GLY A 204 5.32 -25.78 0.32
C GLY A 204 4.05 -25.75 -0.53
N ARG A 205 2.87 -25.47 0.07
CA ARG A 205 1.55 -25.46 -0.59
C ARG A 205 0.83 -24.12 -0.42
N ASN A 206 -0.09 -23.97 0.54
CA ASN A 206 -1.00 -22.81 0.63
C ASN A 206 -0.27 -21.45 0.71
N ARG A 207 0.47 -21.16 1.80
CA ARG A 207 1.23 -19.91 1.94
C ARG A 207 2.26 -19.68 0.83
N THR A 208 2.95 -20.73 0.40
CA THR A 208 3.93 -20.69 -0.69
C THR A 208 3.29 -20.30 -2.02
N GLY A 209 2.15 -20.90 -2.36
CA GLY A 209 1.38 -20.58 -3.55
C GLY A 209 0.79 -19.19 -3.49
N TYR A 210 0.24 -18.79 -2.34
CA TYR A 210 -0.32 -17.45 -2.12
C TYR A 210 0.71 -16.35 -2.39
N MET A 211 1.91 -16.46 -1.79
CA MET A 211 3.01 -15.52 -2.03
C MET A 211 3.46 -15.50 -3.50
N ILE A 212 3.63 -16.67 -4.12
CA ILE A 212 4.04 -16.77 -5.54
C ILE A 212 2.97 -16.18 -6.46
N ILE A 213 1.70 -16.50 -6.26
CA ILE A 213 0.58 -15.95 -7.05
C ILE A 213 0.50 -14.43 -6.89
N HIS A 214 0.62 -13.91 -5.68
CA HIS A 214 0.67 -12.47 -5.43
C HIS A 214 1.82 -11.76 -6.16
N TYR A 215 2.96 -12.42 -6.36
CA TYR A 215 4.03 -11.89 -7.19
C TYR A 215 3.72 -12.01 -8.69
N LEU A 216 3.19 -13.16 -9.15
CA LEU A 216 2.83 -13.36 -10.55
C LEU A 216 1.80 -12.33 -11.03
N MET A 217 0.73 -12.12 -10.26
CA MET A 217 -0.33 -11.15 -10.55
C MET A 217 0.18 -9.70 -10.62
N ARG A 218 1.27 -9.36 -9.92
CA ARG A 218 1.90 -8.03 -9.97
C ARG A 218 2.97 -7.88 -11.06
N SER A 219 3.59 -8.99 -11.50
CA SER A 219 4.74 -8.97 -12.42
C SER A 219 4.40 -9.41 -13.85
N THR A 220 3.22 -9.97 -14.07
CA THR A 220 2.72 -10.49 -15.34
C THR A 220 1.21 -10.29 -15.48
N SER A 221 0.76 -9.91 -16.68
CA SER A 221 -0.66 -9.74 -17.00
C SER A 221 -1.35 -11.10 -17.11
N MET A 222 -1.92 -11.59 -16.00
CA MET A 222 -2.72 -12.82 -15.95
C MET A 222 -3.87 -12.67 -14.96
N SER A 223 -4.91 -13.50 -15.09
CA SER A 223 -6.01 -13.55 -14.12
C SER A 223 -5.66 -14.43 -12.91
N VAL A 224 -6.38 -14.24 -11.80
CA VAL A 224 -6.23 -15.06 -10.59
C VAL A 224 -6.44 -16.55 -10.92
N THR A 225 -7.37 -16.87 -11.83
CA THR A 225 -7.61 -18.24 -12.31
C THR A 225 -6.38 -18.83 -13.01
N GLN A 226 -5.73 -18.05 -13.88
CA GLN A 226 -4.52 -18.47 -14.58
C GLN A 226 -3.34 -18.65 -13.61
N ALA A 227 -3.17 -17.74 -12.65
CA ALA A 227 -2.10 -17.81 -11.65
C ALA A 227 -2.27 -19.02 -10.70
N ILE A 228 -3.49 -19.25 -10.19
CA ILE A 228 -3.83 -20.45 -9.38
C ILE A 228 -3.54 -21.72 -10.18
N LYS A 229 -3.97 -21.80 -11.44
CA LYS A 229 -3.71 -22.96 -12.29
C LYS A 229 -2.21 -23.17 -12.51
N LYS A 230 -1.44 -22.12 -12.84
CA LYS A 230 0.02 -22.19 -13.03
C LYS A 230 0.74 -22.74 -11.80
N PHE A 231 0.28 -22.36 -10.59
CA PHE A 231 0.80 -22.93 -9.34
C PHE A 231 0.36 -24.39 -9.12
N ALA A 232 -0.90 -24.73 -9.41
CA ALA A 232 -1.42 -26.09 -9.28
C ALA A 232 -0.73 -27.08 -10.22
N ASP A 233 -0.54 -26.72 -11.49
CA ASP A 233 0.16 -27.53 -12.49
C ASP A 233 1.62 -27.80 -12.09
N ALA A 234 2.33 -26.78 -11.60
CA ALA A 234 3.73 -26.91 -11.18
C ALA A 234 3.90 -27.60 -9.80
N ARG A 235 2.92 -27.47 -8.90
CA ARG A 235 2.97 -28.01 -7.53
C ARG A 235 1.63 -28.68 -7.16
N PRO A 236 1.25 -29.83 -7.76
CA PRO A 236 -0.08 -30.43 -7.62
C PRO A 236 -0.41 -30.93 -6.20
N PRO A 237 -1.59 -30.62 -5.62
CA PRO A 237 -2.76 -30.04 -6.30
C PRO A 237 -2.83 -28.49 -6.26
N GLY A 238 -1.78 -27.81 -5.83
CA GLY A 238 -1.73 -26.35 -5.67
C GLY A 238 -2.08 -25.89 -4.26
N ILE A 239 -2.86 -24.82 -4.17
CA ILE A 239 -3.51 -24.36 -2.94
C ILE A 239 -4.77 -25.21 -2.74
N TYR A 240 -4.95 -25.78 -1.55
CA TYR A 240 -6.09 -26.64 -1.20
C TYR A 240 -6.96 -26.10 -0.05
N LYS A 241 -6.51 -25.04 0.65
CA LYS A 241 -7.34 -24.34 1.64
C LYS A 241 -8.19 -23.25 0.92
N PRO A 242 -9.52 -23.22 1.08
CA PRO A 242 -10.42 -22.40 0.24
C PRO A 242 -10.33 -20.90 0.53
N ASP A 243 -10.16 -20.54 1.80
CA ASP A 243 -9.91 -19.18 2.32
C ASP A 243 -8.74 -18.49 1.60
N TYR A 244 -7.67 -19.23 1.27
CA TYR A 244 -6.55 -18.71 0.47
C TYR A 244 -6.94 -18.37 -0.96
N ILE A 245 -7.87 -19.11 -1.55
CA ILE A 245 -8.36 -18.86 -2.92
C ILE A 245 -9.37 -17.71 -2.93
N ASP A 246 -10.28 -17.68 -1.95
CA ASP A 246 -11.27 -16.61 -1.80
C ASP A 246 -10.59 -15.26 -1.52
N ALA A 247 -9.60 -15.22 -0.62
CA ALA A 247 -8.79 -14.02 -0.39
C ALA A 247 -8.11 -13.49 -1.66
N LEU A 248 -7.58 -14.36 -2.54
CA LEU A 248 -6.99 -13.94 -3.81
C LEU A 248 -8.01 -13.30 -4.77
N TYR A 249 -9.23 -13.86 -4.88
CA TYR A 249 -10.28 -13.27 -5.73
C TYR A 249 -10.77 -11.92 -5.19
N THR A 250 -11.01 -11.83 -3.88
CA THR A 250 -11.40 -10.58 -3.21
C THR A 250 -10.34 -9.50 -3.41
N TYR A 251 -9.06 -9.84 -3.19
CA TYR A 251 -7.94 -8.90 -3.27
C TYR A 251 -7.72 -8.30 -4.66
N TYR A 252 -7.85 -9.10 -5.72
CA TYR A 252 -7.65 -8.66 -7.10
C TYR A 252 -8.94 -8.20 -7.80
N HIS A 253 -10.04 -8.08 -7.03
CA HIS A 253 -11.37 -7.67 -7.47
C HIS A 253 -11.98 -8.55 -8.60
N GLU A 254 -11.43 -9.74 -8.82
CA GLU A 254 -11.86 -10.66 -9.86
C GLU A 254 -13.03 -11.54 -9.37
N LYS A 255 -13.99 -11.82 -10.25
CA LYS A 255 -15.15 -12.65 -9.91
C LYS A 255 -14.77 -14.13 -9.91
N LYS A 256 -14.74 -14.78 -8.74
CA LYS A 256 -14.47 -16.22 -8.59
C LYS A 256 -15.38 -17.06 -9.52
N PRO A 257 -14.85 -17.77 -10.51
CA PRO A 257 -15.65 -18.63 -11.38
C PRO A 257 -16.20 -19.84 -10.61
N ARG A 258 -17.46 -20.21 -10.84
CA ARG A 258 -18.11 -21.40 -10.23
C ARG A 258 -17.40 -22.72 -10.51
N ILE A 259 -16.54 -22.76 -11.54
CA ILE A 259 -15.74 -23.92 -11.95
C ILE A 259 -14.58 -24.19 -10.97
N ILE A 260 -14.16 -23.21 -10.16
CA ILE A 260 -13.03 -23.36 -9.24
C ILE A 260 -13.48 -24.03 -7.95
N ILE A 261 -13.43 -25.36 -7.99
CA ILE A 261 -13.55 -26.24 -6.83
C ILE A 261 -12.15 -26.38 -6.21
N CYS A 262 -12.05 -26.17 -4.90
CA CYS A 262 -10.78 -26.36 -4.19
C CYS A 262 -10.46 -27.86 -4.16
N PRO A 263 -9.23 -28.28 -4.47
CA PRO A 263 -8.86 -29.69 -4.41
C PRO A 263 -8.92 -30.19 -2.96
N PRO A 264 -9.31 -31.44 -2.71
CA PRO A 264 -9.37 -31.97 -1.35
C PRO A 264 -7.98 -32.03 -0.71
N THR A 265 -7.93 -31.92 0.62
CA THR A 265 -6.69 -32.04 1.41
C THR A 265 -5.90 -33.28 0.97
N PRO A 266 -4.62 -33.17 0.60
CA PRO A 266 -3.84 -34.30 0.07
C PRO A 266 -3.71 -35.47 1.04
N GLU A 267 -3.66 -36.69 0.51
CA GLU A 267 -3.58 -37.93 1.31
C GLU A 267 -2.37 -37.98 2.26
N TRP A 268 -1.20 -37.50 1.81
CA TRP A 268 0.02 -37.42 2.64
C TRP A 268 -0.09 -36.49 3.85
N LYS A 269 -1.14 -35.65 3.92
CA LYS A 269 -1.47 -34.83 5.10
C LYS A 269 -2.53 -35.50 5.98
N ARG A 270 -3.42 -36.33 5.42
CA ARG A 270 -4.48 -37.04 6.19
C ARG A 270 -3.96 -38.19 7.04
N SER A 271 -2.81 -38.79 6.68
CA SER A 271 -2.26 -39.97 7.36
C SER A 271 -1.81 -39.72 8.81
N SER A 272 -1.83 -38.47 9.27
CA SER A 272 -1.59 -38.08 10.67
C SER A 272 -2.86 -37.85 11.50
N ASP A 273 -4.03 -37.75 10.87
CA ASP A 273 -5.19 -37.09 11.49
C ASP A 273 -6.20 -38.10 12.07
N LEU A 274 -5.90 -39.40 11.99
CA LEU A 274 -6.74 -40.50 12.45
C LEU A 274 -6.17 -41.12 13.73
N ASP A 275 -6.71 -40.69 14.85
CA ASP A 275 -6.56 -41.42 16.11
C ASP A 275 -7.51 -42.65 16.13
N LEU A 276 -7.26 -43.61 17.02
CA LEU A 276 -7.98 -44.91 17.07
C LEU A 276 -9.51 -44.81 17.33
N ASN A 277 -10.03 -43.60 17.55
CA ASN A 277 -11.46 -43.30 17.82
C ASN A 277 -12.22 -42.65 16.65
N CYS A 278 -11.60 -42.46 15.47
CA CYS A 278 -12.24 -41.82 14.30
C CYS A 278 -12.71 -40.37 14.50
N GLU A 279 -12.14 -39.62 15.44
CA GLU A 279 -12.26 -38.15 15.50
C GLU A 279 -11.07 -37.49 14.81
N ALA A 280 -11.32 -36.39 14.10
CA ALA A 280 -10.29 -35.66 13.36
C ALA A 280 -9.44 -34.81 14.31
N MET A 281 -8.12 -35.08 14.35
CA MET A 281 -7.16 -34.25 15.06
C MET A 281 -7.13 -32.83 14.46
N ALA A 282 -6.96 -31.81 15.33
CA ALA A 282 -6.69 -30.45 14.88
C ALA A 282 -5.26 -30.34 14.30
N ASP A 283 -5.10 -29.51 13.27
CA ASP A 283 -3.84 -29.29 12.52
C ASP A 283 -2.64 -28.97 13.47
N GLU A 284 -1.80 -29.96 13.82
CA GLU A 284 -0.56 -29.77 14.63
C GLU A 284 0.57 -28.98 13.92
N ASP A 285 0.25 -28.17 12.90
CA ASP A 285 1.19 -27.29 12.20
C ASP A 285 1.59 -26.03 13.04
N ASP A 286 1.41 -26.07 14.36
CA ASP A 286 1.39 -24.92 15.28
C ASP A 286 2.73 -24.67 16.00
N ASP A 287 3.46 -23.63 15.57
CA ASP A 287 4.49 -22.99 16.38
C ASP A 287 3.82 -22.22 17.53
N GLY A 288 3.65 -22.92 18.66
CA GLY A 288 2.69 -22.63 19.72
C GLY A 288 2.57 -21.18 20.20
N ASN A 289 1.43 -20.55 19.92
CA ASN A 289 0.82 -19.54 20.78
C ASN A 289 -0.70 -19.51 20.60
N HIS A 290 -1.45 -19.78 21.67
CA HIS A 290 -2.91 -19.70 21.65
C HIS A 290 -3.36 -18.24 21.59
N ALA A 291 -3.86 -17.80 20.44
CA ALA A 291 -4.67 -16.59 20.33
C ALA A 291 -6.16 -16.94 20.57
N ALA A 292 -6.89 -16.02 21.19
CA ALA A 292 -8.34 -16.15 21.41
C ALA A 292 -9.09 -16.22 20.07
N PRO A 293 -10.27 -16.86 20.00
CA PRO A 293 -11.08 -16.90 18.79
C PRO A 293 -11.44 -15.47 18.35
N ILE A 294 -11.29 -15.23 17.04
CA ILE A 294 -11.75 -14.01 16.40
C ILE A 294 -13.28 -14.03 16.44
N LEU A 295 -13.89 -12.98 16.98
CA LEU A 295 -15.33 -12.78 16.89
C LEU A 295 -15.70 -12.60 15.41
N ASP A 296 -16.78 -13.22 14.95
CA ASP A 296 -17.36 -12.87 13.64
C ASP A 296 -17.68 -11.37 13.65
N ASN A 297 -16.89 -10.60 12.91
CA ASN A 297 -17.26 -9.23 12.57
C ASN A 297 -18.38 -9.34 11.54
N CYS A 298 -19.62 -9.36 12.03
CA CYS A 298 -20.78 -8.99 11.24
C CYS A 298 -20.46 -7.64 10.57
N GLU A 299 -20.39 -7.63 9.24
CA GLU A 299 -20.16 -6.42 8.44
C GLU A 299 -21.36 -5.50 8.58
N THR A 300 -21.37 -4.75 9.68
CA THR A 300 -22.14 -3.51 9.79
C THR A 300 -21.40 -2.53 8.90
N GLU A 301 -22.04 -2.06 7.84
CA GLU A 301 -21.43 -1.15 6.86
C GLU A 301 -20.89 0.10 7.59
N ALA A 302 -19.59 0.09 7.86
CA ALA A 302 -18.93 1.18 8.55
C ALA A 302 -18.87 2.36 7.59
N GLN A 303 -19.57 3.44 7.93
CA GLN A 303 -19.60 4.67 7.15
C GLN A 303 -18.16 5.12 6.84
N MET A 304 -17.84 5.26 5.56
CA MET A 304 -16.48 5.54 5.10
C MET A 304 -16.10 6.97 5.49
N THR A 305 -14.85 7.18 5.92
CA THR A 305 -14.37 8.51 6.30
C THR A 305 -13.18 8.95 5.46
N ASN A 306 -13.06 10.27 5.24
CA ASN A 306 -11.94 10.86 4.53
C ASN A 306 -10.61 10.71 5.30
N ASP A 307 -10.65 10.48 6.61
CA ASP A 307 -9.48 10.32 7.49
C ASP A 307 -9.02 8.84 7.63
N ASP A 308 -9.68 7.90 6.95
CA ASP A 308 -9.34 6.48 6.99
C ASP A 308 -7.91 6.23 6.47
N VAL A 309 -7.12 5.45 7.22
CA VAL A 309 -5.75 5.11 6.84
C VAL A 309 -5.76 4.12 5.68
N LEU A 310 -5.42 4.58 4.47
CA LEU A 310 -5.56 3.80 3.25
C LEU A 310 -4.28 3.14 2.76
N GLY A 311 -4.46 1.98 2.12
CA GLY A 311 -3.37 1.21 1.55
C GLY A 311 -2.52 0.50 2.58
N GLU A 312 -1.60 -0.29 2.06
CA GLU A 312 -0.87 -1.30 2.83
C GLU A 312 0.54 -0.83 3.24
N GLU A 313 1.10 -1.41 4.30
CA GLU A 313 2.47 -1.10 4.71
C GLU A 313 3.50 -1.45 3.63
N VAL A 314 4.45 -0.53 3.43
CA VAL A 314 5.55 -0.61 2.45
C VAL A 314 6.87 -0.89 3.19
N PRO A 315 7.75 -1.77 2.68
CA PRO A 315 9.09 -1.95 3.22
C PRO A 315 9.90 -0.65 3.31
N ARG A 316 10.56 -0.39 4.45
CA ARG A 316 11.24 0.89 4.74
C ARG A 316 12.22 1.34 3.64
N ASP A 317 13.05 0.43 3.15
CA ASP A 317 13.99 0.70 2.04
C ASP A 317 13.32 1.26 0.79
N LEU A 318 12.09 0.83 0.51
CA LEU A 318 11.32 1.25 -0.65
C LEU A 318 10.65 2.60 -0.40
N VAL A 319 10.14 2.84 0.82
CA VAL A 319 9.66 4.15 1.25
C VAL A 319 10.75 5.21 1.10
N ASP A 320 11.96 4.93 1.58
CA ASP A 320 13.07 5.90 1.52
C ASP A 320 13.57 6.12 0.08
N ARG A 321 13.50 5.10 -0.79
CA ARG A 321 13.74 5.24 -2.23
C ARG A 321 12.72 6.15 -2.90
N TYR A 322 11.44 5.98 -2.60
CA TYR A 322 10.37 6.80 -3.20
C TYR A 322 10.35 8.24 -2.66
N ARG A 323 10.68 8.44 -1.37
CA ARG A 323 10.96 9.79 -0.84
C ARG A 323 12.10 10.46 -1.58
N TYR A 324 13.22 9.77 -1.79
CA TYR A 324 14.36 10.29 -2.56
C TYR A 324 13.97 10.65 -4.00
N PHE A 325 13.20 9.80 -4.68
CA PHE A 325 12.66 10.10 -6.01
C PHE A 325 11.81 11.39 -5.98
N CYS A 326 10.90 11.54 -5.02
CA CYS A 326 10.07 12.75 -4.90
C CYS A 326 10.92 14.02 -4.67
N TYR A 327 11.91 13.98 -3.77
CA TYR A 327 12.80 15.12 -3.51
C TYR A 327 13.56 15.56 -4.78
N GLN A 328 14.09 14.60 -5.55
CA GLN A 328 14.82 14.87 -6.80
C GLN A 328 13.90 15.43 -7.90
N THR A 329 12.77 14.75 -8.14
CA THR A 329 11.77 15.12 -9.16
C THR A 329 11.20 16.52 -8.94
N LEU A 330 10.99 16.90 -7.69
CA LEU A 330 10.34 18.15 -7.29
C LEU A 330 11.36 19.26 -6.92
N LYS A 331 12.66 19.00 -7.13
CA LYS A 331 13.78 19.93 -6.87
C LYS A 331 13.75 20.53 -5.46
N LEU A 332 13.36 19.73 -4.46
CA LEU A 332 13.24 20.17 -3.07
C LEU A 332 14.62 20.23 -2.41
N ASN A 333 15.03 21.44 -2.01
CA ASN A 333 16.36 21.72 -1.43
C ASN A 333 16.61 21.11 -0.03
N THR A 334 15.71 20.26 0.47
CA THR A 334 15.82 19.60 1.78
C THR A 334 16.69 18.33 1.71
N GLN A 335 17.73 18.27 2.55
CA GLN A 335 18.47 17.04 2.79
C GLN A 335 17.53 15.91 3.28
N PRO A 336 17.83 14.62 3.00
CA PRO A 336 17.01 13.48 3.43
C PRO A 336 16.95 13.22 4.96
N ARG A 337 17.44 14.17 5.77
CA ARG A 337 17.35 14.19 7.24
C ARG A 337 16.59 15.40 7.80
N GLY A 338 16.01 16.23 6.93
CA GLY A 338 15.10 17.31 7.33
C GLY A 338 13.75 16.80 7.83
N ALA A 339 12.93 17.69 8.39
CA ALA A 339 11.57 17.36 8.81
C ALA A 339 10.74 16.83 7.62
N LYS A 340 9.83 15.89 7.89
CA LYS A 340 8.91 15.32 6.88
C LYS A 340 7.89 16.38 6.42
N GLN A 341 8.26 17.20 5.45
CA GLN A 341 7.34 18.12 4.80
C GLN A 341 6.71 17.46 3.59
N PHE A 342 5.40 17.62 3.41
CA PHE A 342 4.70 17.15 2.22
C PHE A 342 5.32 17.78 0.96
N PRO A 343 5.64 17.00 -0.08
CA PRO A 343 6.46 17.50 -1.18
C PRO A 343 5.66 18.28 -2.25
N GLY A 344 4.31 18.23 -2.22
CA GLY A 344 3.46 18.99 -3.12
C GLY A 344 3.28 20.47 -2.74
N SER A 345 2.86 21.29 -3.70
CA SER A 345 2.57 22.72 -3.52
C SER A 345 1.43 22.94 -2.51
N HIS A 346 1.59 23.81 -1.53
CA HIS A 346 0.52 24.07 -0.56
C HIS A 346 -0.42 25.17 -1.08
N PRO A 347 -1.74 25.04 -0.91
CA PRO A 347 -2.68 26.10 -1.28
C PRO A 347 -2.46 27.34 -0.41
N VAL A 348 -2.66 28.52 -1.00
CA VAL A 348 -2.59 29.81 -0.31
C VAL A 348 -4.01 30.36 -0.19
N SER A 349 -4.37 30.88 0.99
CA SER A 349 -5.67 31.53 1.22
C SER A 349 -5.83 32.74 0.29
N LEU A 350 -6.99 32.87 -0.35
CA LEU A 350 -7.32 34.06 -1.13
C LEU A 350 -7.88 35.15 -0.20
N ASP A 351 -6.98 35.86 0.47
CA ASP A 351 -7.31 37.03 1.30
C ASP A 351 -7.39 38.34 0.46
N ARG A 352 -7.64 39.47 1.13
CA ARG A 352 -7.75 40.80 0.49
C ARG A 352 -6.43 41.29 -0.11
N GLU A 353 -5.29 40.83 0.40
CA GLU A 353 -3.95 41.27 -0.02
C GLU A 353 -3.57 40.56 -1.32
N ASN A 354 -3.75 39.24 -1.33
CA ASN A 354 -3.44 38.35 -2.45
C ASN A 354 -4.50 38.37 -3.56
N LEU A 355 -5.69 38.94 -3.33
CA LEU A 355 -6.75 39.09 -4.35
C LEU A 355 -6.26 39.80 -5.63
N GLN A 356 -5.27 40.70 -5.52
CA GLN A 356 -4.69 41.39 -6.67
C GLN A 356 -3.99 40.44 -7.66
N LEU A 357 -3.49 39.29 -7.21
CA LEU A 357 -2.81 38.31 -8.06
C LEU A 357 -3.72 37.81 -9.18
N LEU A 358 -5.02 37.62 -8.90
CA LEU A 358 -6.04 37.21 -9.88
C LEU A 358 -6.21 38.20 -11.05
N ARG A 359 -5.76 39.45 -10.92
CA ARG A 359 -5.74 40.45 -12.00
C ARG A 359 -4.41 40.47 -12.77
N GLN A 360 -3.33 39.97 -12.16
CA GLN A 360 -1.97 40.06 -12.70
C GLN A 360 -1.57 38.82 -13.52
N ARG A 361 -2.21 37.68 -13.28
CA ARG A 361 -1.90 36.39 -13.94
C ARG A 361 -3.16 35.73 -14.49
N TYR A 362 -2.99 34.83 -15.45
CA TYR A 362 -4.06 33.98 -15.94
C TYR A 362 -4.22 32.75 -15.04
N TYR A 363 -5.46 32.44 -14.68
CA TYR A 363 -5.81 31.29 -13.83
C TYR A 363 -6.88 30.42 -14.51
N TYR A 364 -6.82 29.13 -14.22
CA TYR A 364 -8.00 28.28 -14.24
C TYR A 364 -8.64 28.26 -12.86
N ALA A 365 -9.96 28.18 -12.81
CA ALA A 365 -10.71 27.90 -11.61
C ALA A 365 -11.16 26.43 -11.60
N THR A 366 -11.13 25.83 -10.43
CA THR A 366 -11.83 24.58 -10.11
C THR A 366 -12.50 24.73 -8.74
N TRP A 367 -13.32 23.76 -8.35
CA TRP A 367 -14.01 23.75 -7.07
C TRP A 367 -13.12 23.12 -5.97
N LYS A 368 -13.20 23.61 -4.73
CA LYS A 368 -12.55 22.98 -3.56
C LYS A 368 -13.38 21.77 -3.16
N ALA A 369 -12.76 20.60 -3.05
CA ALA A 369 -13.41 19.43 -2.47
C ALA A 369 -13.25 19.46 -0.95
N ASP A 370 -14.17 18.84 -0.21
CA ASP A 370 -13.81 18.31 1.11
C ASP A 370 -13.33 16.85 0.96
N GLY A 371 -12.05 16.71 0.63
CA GLY A 371 -11.37 15.43 0.50
C GLY A 371 -10.09 15.36 1.32
N THR A 372 -9.36 14.25 1.14
CA THR A 372 -8.01 14.09 1.67
C THR A 372 -7.03 14.06 0.50
N ARG A 373 -6.09 15.01 0.51
CA ARG A 373 -5.04 15.12 -0.52
C ARG A 373 -4.01 14.01 -0.38
N TYR A 374 -3.74 13.32 -1.47
CA TYR A 374 -2.68 12.32 -1.63
C TYR A 374 -1.87 12.63 -2.88
N MET A 375 -0.68 12.05 -3.01
CA MET A 375 0.01 11.97 -4.30
C MET A 375 0.11 10.50 -4.70
N MET A 376 -0.32 10.16 -5.90
CA MET A 376 -0.22 8.80 -6.42
C MET A 376 1.07 8.62 -7.22
N LEU A 377 1.94 7.73 -6.73
CA LEU A 377 3.14 7.27 -7.44
C LEU A 377 2.85 5.93 -8.12
N ILE A 378 2.78 5.94 -9.45
CA ILE A 378 2.57 4.74 -10.27
C ILE A 378 3.93 4.19 -10.72
N THR A 379 4.18 2.90 -10.46
CA THR A 379 5.40 2.20 -10.86
C THR A 379 5.09 0.82 -11.48
N ILE A 380 6.12 0.13 -11.97
CA ILE A 380 6.01 -1.24 -12.49
C ILE A 380 5.76 -2.29 -11.40
N ASP A 381 6.09 -1.98 -10.14
CA ASP A 381 5.90 -2.87 -9.00
C ASP A 381 4.53 -2.66 -8.31
N GLY A 382 3.81 -1.58 -8.65
CA GLY A 382 2.51 -1.20 -8.07
C GLY A 382 2.27 0.31 -8.01
N CYS A 383 1.08 0.68 -7.53
CA CYS A 383 0.69 2.05 -7.18
C CYS A 383 0.93 2.31 -5.69
N TYR A 384 1.34 3.53 -5.35
CA TYR A 384 1.60 3.96 -3.98
C TYR A 384 0.94 5.31 -3.71
N LEU A 385 0.30 5.44 -2.55
CA LEU A 385 -0.28 6.69 -2.06
C LEU A 385 0.70 7.36 -1.10
N ILE A 386 0.83 8.68 -1.22
CA ILE A 386 1.68 9.49 -0.37
C ILE A 386 0.80 10.49 0.38
N ASP A 387 0.75 10.39 1.71
CA ASP A 387 -0.08 11.25 2.56
C ASP A 387 0.59 12.62 2.86
N ARG A 388 -0.17 13.55 3.46
CA ARG A 388 0.33 14.86 3.93
C ARG A 388 1.45 14.78 4.98
N LYS A 389 1.67 13.62 5.62
CA LYS A 389 2.74 13.37 6.60
C LYS A 389 3.97 12.71 5.95
N PHE A 390 3.96 12.57 4.62
CA PHE A 390 4.97 11.89 3.80
C PHE A 390 5.20 10.42 4.18
N ASN A 391 4.13 9.75 4.64
CA ASN A 391 4.04 8.29 4.70
C ASN A 391 3.67 7.77 3.32
N ILE A 392 4.11 6.56 2.99
CA ILE A 392 3.90 5.94 1.68
C ILE A 392 3.28 4.56 1.93
N GLN A 393 2.15 4.29 1.29
CA GLN A 393 1.34 3.07 1.43
C GLN A 393 1.05 2.49 0.05
N VAL A 394 0.93 1.16 -0.08
CA VAL A 394 0.58 0.53 -1.38
C VAL A 394 -0.91 0.67 -1.62
N ASP A 395 -1.32 1.16 -2.80
CA ASP A 395 -2.69 0.98 -3.29
C ASP A 395 -2.74 -0.23 -4.22
N THR A 396 -3.56 -1.19 -3.83
CA THR A 396 -3.71 -2.50 -4.49
C THR A 396 -5.00 -2.61 -5.28
N SER A 397 -5.93 -1.66 -5.09
CA SER A 397 -7.14 -1.51 -5.92
C SER A 397 -6.80 -1.08 -7.35
N LEU A 398 -5.78 -0.23 -7.49
CA LEU A 398 -5.24 0.25 -8.76
C LEU A 398 -4.07 -0.61 -9.26
N ALA A 399 -4.19 -1.94 -9.13
CA ALA A 399 -3.18 -2.87 -9.60
C ALA A 399 -2.95 -2.69 -11.11
N VAL A 400 -1.76 -2.21 -11.50
CA VAL A 400 -1.42 -1.88 -12.90
C VAL A 400 -1.36 -3.14 -13.76
N LYS A 401 -2.52 -3.58 -14.24
CA LYS A 401 -2.63 -4.52 -15.34
C LYS A 401 -2.18 -3.74 -16.58
N GLY A 402 -1.03 -4.11 -17.12
CA GLY A 402 -0.42 -3.36 -18.21
C GLY A 402 0.54 -4.21 -19.01
N VAL A 403 0.44 -4.12 -20.33
CA VAL A 403 1.41 -4.72 -21.26
C VAL A 403 2.75 -4.00 -21.08
N ARG A 404 3.83 -4.76 -20.83
CA ARG A 404 5.15 -4.29 -20.39
C ARG A 404 5.81 -3.18 -21.23
N GLU A 405 5.32 -2.90 -22.43
CA GLU A 405 5.92 -1.94 -23.36
C GLU A 405 5.44 -0.49 -23.18
N LYS A 406 4.36 -0.24 -22.38
CA LYS A 406 3.85 1.12 -22.12
C LYS A 406 3.39 1.38 -20.67
N THR A 407 3.85 0.61 -19.70
CA THR A 407 3.50 0.80 -18.28
C THR A 407 4.10 2.09 -17.69
N HIS A 408 3.27 2.87 -16.98
CA HIS A 408 3.72 4.01 -16.19
C HIS A 408 4.79 3.60 -15.16
N HIS A 409 6.00 4.16 -15.27
CA HIS A 409 7.09 3.84 -14.35
C HIS A 409 7.66 5.08 -13.67
N TYR A 410 7.38 5.26 -12.38
CA TYR A 410 7.60 6.53 -11.68
C TYR A 410 6.86 7.69 -12.37
N THR A 411 5.56 7.51 -12.57
CA THR A 411 4.64 8.61 -12.87
C THR A 411 4.08 9.12 -11.54
N LEU A 412 4.17 10.41 -11.28
CA LEU A 412 3.78 11.04 -10.02
C LEU A 412 2.66 12.05 -10.27
N LEU A 413 1.51 11.79 -9.66
CA LEU A 413 0.30 12.59 -9.72
C LEU A 413 0.09 13.30 -8.38
N ASP A 414 -0.56 14.46 -8.43
CA ASP A 414 -1.06 15.18 -7.26
C ASP A 414 -2.59 15.13 -7.30
N ASP A 415 -3.19 14.58 -6.26
CA ASP A 415 -4.55 14.05 -6.28
C ASP A 415 -5.31 14.44 -4.99
N GLU A 416 -6.63 14.34 -5.03
CA GLU A 416 -7.43 14.33 -3.82
C GLU A 416 -8.48 13.24 -3.88
N MET A 417 -8.57 12.52 -2.78
CA MET A 417 -9.56 11.49 -2.59
C MET A 417 -10.79 12.09 -1.92
N VAL A 418 -11.93 11.95 -2.57
CA VAL A 418 -13.25 12.29 -2.05
C VAL A 418 -14.06 11.02 -1.80
N ILE A 419 -15.12 11.12 -1.00
CA ILE A 419 -16.14 10.07 -0.86
C ILE A 419 -17.41 10.58 -1.52
N ASP A 420 -17.73 10.01 -2.67
CA ASP A 420 -19.00 10.19 -3.35
C ASP A 420 -20.08 9.39 -2.61
N THR A 421 -21.22 10.01 -2.29
CA THR A 421 -22.42 9.30 -1.82
C THR A 421 -23.42 9.26 -2.96
N MET A 422 -23.71 8.07 -3.48
CA MET A 422 -24.62 7.89 -4.61
C MET A 422 -26.06 8.18 -4.17
N PRO A 423 -26.79 9.10 -4.83
CA PRO A 423 -28.08 9.59 -4.34
C PRO A 423 -29.21 8.55 -4.37
N ASP A 424 -29.12 7.56 -5.28
CA ASP A 424 -30.16 6.56 -5.48
C ASP A 424 -30.05 5.34 -4.53
N SER A 425 -28.82 5.01 -4.11
CA SER A 425 -28.50 3.81 -3.32
C SER A 425 -28.00 4.13 -1.91
N GLY A 426 -27.57 5.37 -1.64
CA GLY A 426 -26.87 5.74 -0.41
C GLY A 426 -25.46 5.14 -0.29
N THR A 427 -24.99 4.38 -1.29
CA THR A 427 -23.67 3.74 -1.25
C THR A 427 -22.57 4.78 -1.35
N GLN A 428 -21.56 4.63 -0.49
CA GLN A 428 -20.38 5.47 -0.47
C GLN A 428 -19.26 4.84 -1.32
N GLU A 429 -18.65 5.63 -2.19
CA GLU A 429 -17.57 5.21 -3.08
C GLU A 429 -16.43 6.24 -2.99
N ARG A 430 -15.19 5.78 -2.83
CA ARG A 430 -14.03 6.68 -2.89
C ARG A 430 -13.72 7.04 -4.33
N ARG A 431 -13.29 8.28 -4.58
CA ARG A 431 -12.81 8.71 -5.90
C ARG A 431 -11.55 9.56 -5.78
N TYR A 432 -10.48 9.13 -6.42
CA TYR A 432 -9.30 9.95 -6.69
C TYR A 432 -9.59 10.93 -7.82
N LEU A 433 -9.39 12.21 -7.53
CA LEU A 433 -9.50 13.32 -8.45
C LEU A 433 -8.11 13.87 -8.75
N ILE A 434 -7.61 13.58 -9.94
CA ILE A 434 -6.28 14.01 -10.37
C ILE A 434 -6.31 15.52 -10.62
N TYR A 435 -5.50 16.27 -9.86
CA TYR A 435 -5.31 17.71 -10.03
C TYR A 435 -4.24 18.03 -11.05
N ASP A 436 -3.07 17.41 -10.89
CA ASP A 436 -1.85 17.83 -11.57
C ASP A 436 -0.87 16.66 -11.80
N LEU A 437 -0.02 16.79 -12.82
CA LEU A 437 1.00 15.81 -13.19
C LEU A 437 2.36 16.38 -12.84
N MET A 438 3.09 15.72 -11.96
CA MET A 438 4.41 16.17 -11.50
C MET A 438 5.56 15.44 -12.21
N ALA A 439 5.39 14.15 -12.49
CA ALA A 439 6.33 13.37 -13.29
C ALA A 439 5.60 12.37 -14.17
N LEU A 440 6.16 12.09 -15.35
CA LEU A 440 5.69 11.03 -16.25
C LEU A 440 6.90 10.17 -16.64
N ASN A 441 6.83 8.87 -16.36
CA ASN A 441 7.88 7.91 -16.71
C ASN A 441 9.29 8.33 -16.27
N GLN A 442 9.49 8.58 -14.97
CA GLN A 442 10.69 9.14 -14.33
C GLN A 442 11.04 10.59 -14.70
N VAL A 443 10.48 11.16 -15.78
CA VAL A 443 10.77 12.52 -16.22
C VAL A 443 9.91 13.52 -15.44
N SER A 444 10.57 14.40 -14.68
CA SER A 444 9.87 15.53 -14.04
C SER A 444 9.30 16.47 -15.12
N VAL A 445 8.02 16.81 -14.97
CA VAL A 445 7.33 17.74 -15.87
C VAL A 445 6.96 19.04 -15.19
N VAL A 446 7.26 19.24 -13.90
CA VAL A 446 6.79 20.38 -13.08
C VAL A 446 7.07 21.78 -13.66
N GLU A 447 8.11 21.92 -14.49
CA GLU A 447 8.48 23.19 -15.14
C GLU A 447 7.65 23.50 -16.39
N ARG A 448 6.80 22.56 -16.86
CA ARG A 448 5.88 22.79 -17.98
C ARG A 448 4.67 23.63 -17.54
N PRO A 449 4.11 24.47 -18.44
CA PRO A 449 2.85 25.16 -18.21
C PRO A 449 1.74 24.22 -17.76
N PHE A 450 0.91 24.66 -16.80
CA PHE A 450 -0.11 23.79 -16.20
C PHE A 450 -1.07 23.19 -17.24
N HIS A 451 -1.42 23.95 -18.29
CA HIS A 451 -2.32 23.46 -19.34
C HIS A 451 -1.72 22.30 -20.17
N GLU A 452 -0.39 22.21 -20.31
CA GLU A 452 0.27 21.04 -20.93
C GLU A 452 0.14 19.83 -20.00
N ARG A 453 0.48 20.00 -18.72
CA ARG A 453 0.45 18.93 -17.71
C ARG A 453 -0.96 18.38 -17.55
N TRP A 454 -1.97 19.24 -17.48
CA TRP A 454 -3.39 18.87 -17.44
C TRP A 454 -3.87 18.11 -18.70
N LYS A 455 -3.32 18.42 -19.87
CA LYS A 455 -3.60 17.69 -21.12
C LYS A 455 -2.87 16.34 -21.19
N MET A 456 -1.69 16.23 -20.57
CA MET A 456 -0.94 14.97 -20.45
C MET A 456 -1.66 13.98 -19.52
N ILE A 457 -2.32 14.44 -18.44
CA ILE A 457 -3.17 13.57 -17.60
C ILE A 457 -4.23 12.86 -18.45
N GLU A 458 -4.98 13.60 -19.27
CA GLU A 458 -6.02 13.01 -20.12
C GLU A 458 -5.44 11.97 -21.08
N LYS A 459 -4.42 12.36 -21.87
CA LYS A 459 -3.89 11.54 -22.96
C LYS A 459 -3.03 10.36 -22.53
N GLU A 460 -2.21 10.54 -21.50
CA GLU A 460 -1.20 9.57 -21.12
C GLU A 460 -1.66 8.68 -19.97
N VAL A 461 -2.61 9.12 -19.12
CA VAL A 461 -3.07 8.36 -17.94
C VAL A 461 -4.51 7.86 -18.09
N ILE A 462 -5.43 8.69 -18.60
CA ILE A 462 -6.87 8.39 -18.58
C ILE A 462 -7.35 7.71 -19.86
N GLU A 463 -7.04 8.26 -21.03
CA GLU A 463 -7.36 7.65 -22.34
C GLU A 463 -6.89 6.18 -22.44
N PRO A 464 -5.68 5.80 -21.97
CA PRO A 464 -5.23 4.41 -21.99
C PRO A 464 -6.04 3.48 -21.08
N ARG A 465 -6.41 3.93 -19.86
CA ARG A 465 -7.25 3.16 -18.94
C ARG A 465 -8.67 2.97 -19.46
N ILE A 466 -9.28 4.01 -20.03
CA ILE A 466 -10.59 3.90 -20.71
C ILE A 466 -10.51 2.90 -21.87
N THR A 467 -9.43 2.95 -22.66
CA THR A 467 -9.23 2.01 -23.78
C THR A 467 -9.06 0.57 -23.29
N GLU A 468 -8.30 0.34 -22.22
CA GLU A 468 -8.14 -0.99 -21.61
C GLU A 468 -9.47 -1.53 -21.06
N ARG A 469 -10.19 -0.69 -20.31
CA ARG A 469 -11.53 -0.96 -19.80
C ARG A 469 -12.49 -1.39 -20.91
N ASP A 470 -12.58 -0.62 -21.97
CA ASP A 470 -13.51 -0.87 -23.07
C ASP A 470 -13.15 -2.16 -23.83
N ASN A 471 -11.86 -2.44 -24.01
CA ASN A 471 -11.38 -3.72 -24.57
C ASN A 471 -11.75 -4.93 -23.68
N ILE A 472 -11.68 -4.79 -22.36
CA ILE A 472 -12.02 -5.87 -21.42
C ILE A 472 -13.53 -6.10 -21.34
N TYR A 473 -14.37 -5.06 -21.37
CA TYR A 473 -15.83 -5.22 -21.44
C TYR A 473 -16.34 -5.74 -22.79
N GLN A 474 -15.60 -5.52 -23.88
CA GLN A 474 -15.87 -6.16 -25.17
C GLN A 474 -15.49 -7.65 -25.21
N SER A 475 -14.73 -8.15 -24.22
CA SER A 475 -14.44 -9.58 -24.11
C SER A 475 -15.67 -10.37 -23.63
N TRP A 476 -15.78 -11.64 -24.07
CA TRP A 476 -16.94 -12.49 -23.79
C TRP A 476 -17.18 -12.78 -22.28
N ASN A 477 -16.22 -12.48 -21.42
CA ASN A 477 -16.36 -12.58 -19.97
C ASN A 477 -15.40 -11.59 -19.27
N PRO A 478 -15.83 -10.36 -18.93
CA PRO A 478 -15.01 -9.41 -18.20
C PRO A 478 -14.71 -9.96 -16.79
N TYR A 479 -13.47 -10.40 -16.59
CA TYR A 479 -13.01 -11.05 -15.37
C TYR A 479 -12.65 -10.06 -14.25
N TYR A 480 -12.46 -8.79 -14.60
CA TYR A 480 -12.03 -7.69 -13.73
C TYR A 480 -13.10 -6.59 -13.67
N ARG A 481 -13.21 -5.94 -12.51
CA ARG A 481 -14.27 -4.98 -12.18
C ARG A 481 -13.76 -3.55 -12.15
N TYR A 482 -13.86 -2.86 -13.28
CA TYR A 482 -13.53 -1.44 -13.41
C TYR A 482 -14.54 -0.51 -12.73
N ASP A 483 -15.72 -1.01 -12.39
CA ASP A 483 -16.68 -0.38 -11.46
C ASP A 483 -16.06 -0.08 -10.08
N LEU A 484 -14.96 -0.75 -9.73
CA LEU A 484 -14.20 -0.55 -8.49
C LEU A 484 -12.92 0.29 -8.69
N GLU A 485 -12.60 0.76 -9.91
CA GLU A 485 -11.45 1.63 -10.14
C GLU A 485 -11.79 3.10 -9.88
N LEU A 486 -11.03 3.71 -8.96
CA LEU A 486 -11.46 4.93 -8.27
C LEU A 486 -11.00 6.24 -8.94
N SER A 487 -10.41 6.26 -10.15
CA SER A 487 -9.72 7.45 -10.68
C SER A 487 -10.47 8.24 -11.76
N GLY A 488 -10.57 9.58 -11.58
CA GLY A 488 -11.05 10.52 -12.60
C GLY A 488 -10.26 11.85 -12.63
N ARG A 489 -10.27 12.58 -13.75
CA ARG A 489 -9.64 13.92 -13.84
C ARG A 489 -10.51 14.96 -13.16
N LYS A 490 -9.91 15.91 -12.44
CA LYS A 490 -10.64 17.11 -12.03
C LYS A 490 -10.79 18.09 -13.20
N GLY A 491 -12.01 18.62 -13.34
CA GLY A 491 -12.30 19.69 -14.31
C GLY A 491 -11.68 21.02 -13.90
N PHE A 492 -11.25 21.80 -14.91
CA PHE A 492 -10.74 23.16 -14.75
C PHE A 492 -11.38 24.05 -15.82
N TRP A 493 -11.79 25.26 -15.43
CA TRP A 493 -12.53 26.19 -16.28
C TRP A 493 -11.89 27.58 -16.26
N LEU A 494 -12.11 28.36 -17.33
CA LEU A 494 -11.63 29.75 -17.38
C LEU A 494 -12.44 30.63 -16.41
N LEU A 495 -11.79 31.66 -15.83
CA LEU A 495 -12.39 32.59 -14.85
C LEU A 495 -13.82 33.09 -15.18
N PRO A 496 -14.20 33.43 -16.44
CA PRO A 496 -15.57 33.84 -16.75
C PRO A 496 -16.65 32.78 -16.52
N THR A 497 -16.26 31.52 -16.26
CA THR A 497 -17.19 30.39 -16.02
C THR A 497 -17.46 30.17 -14.53
N VAL A 498 -16.77 30.88 -13.63
CA VAL A 498 -16.84 30.68 -12.17
C VAL A 498 -18.27 30.82 -11.63
N ASP A 499 -19.04 31.79 -12.12
CA ASP A 499 -20.46 31.96 -11.73
C ASP A 499 -21.31 30.71 -11.99
N LYS A 500 -21.11 30.06 -13.14
CA LYS A 500 -21.81 28.81 -13.50
C LYS A 500 -21.27 27.63 -12.69
N LEU A 501 -19.97 27.62 -12.39
CA LEU A 501 -19.36 26.58 -11.56
C LEU A 501 -19.98 26.58 -10.16
N LEU A 502 -20.10 27.76 -9.54
CA LEU A 502 -20.71 27.94 -8.22
C LEU A 502 -22.22 27.62 -8.20
N LYS A 503 -22.98 28.10 -9.20
CA LYS A 503 -24.45 28.03 -9.18
C LYS A 503 -25.02 26.75 -9.78
N ASP A 504 -24.40 26.21 -10.84
CA ASP A 504 -24.99 25.14 -11.65
C ASP A 504 -24.27 23.79 -11.52
N PHE A 505 -22.98 23.78 -11.12
CA PHE A 505 -22.15 22.58 -11.14
C PHE A 505 -21.86 22.04 -9.73
N ILE A 506 -21.36 22.87 -8.81
CA ILE A 506 -21.07 22.45 -7.42
C ILE A 506 -22.30 21.81 -6.74
N PRO A 507 -23.53 22.35 -6.84
CA PRO A 507 -24.72 21.73 -6.23
C PRO A 507 -25.15 20.39 -6.84
N LYS A 508 -24.47 19.90 -7.89
CA LYS A 508 -24.71 18.60 -8.53
C LYS A 508 -23.61 17.58 -8.24
N LEU A 509 -22.62 17.93 -7.42
CA LEU A 509 -21.57 17.01 -7.00
C LEU A 509 -22.14 15.99 -6.00
N SER A 510 -21.60 14.78 -6.08
CA SER A 510 -21.91 13.62 -5.22
C SER A 510 -21.16 13.65 -3.88
N HIS A 511 -20.37 14.70 -3.62
CA HIS A 511 -19.57 14.92 -2.42
C HIS A 511 -19.59 16.40 -2.04
N GLU A 512 -19.20 16.73 -0.81
CA GLU A 512 -19.15 18.11 -0.35
C GLU A 512 -18.05 18.93 -1.04
N ALA A 513 -18.38 20.17 -1.39
CA ALA A 513 -17.50 21.13 -2.02
C ALA A 513 -17.86 22.55 -1.54
N ASP A 514 -16.92 23.21 -0.88
CA ASP A 514 -17.15 24.39 -0.04
C ASP A 514 -16.50 25.68 -0.57
N GLY A 515 -15.84 25.63 -1.73
CA GLY A 515 -15.14 26.79 -2.27
C GLY A 515 -14.56 26.62 -3.67
N LEU A 516 -13.56 27.44 -3.97
CA LEU A 516 -12.87 27.48 -5.26
C LEU A 516 -11.35 27.44 -5.07
N ILE A 517 -10.67 26.84 -6.05
CA ILE A 517 -9.21 26.79 -6.15
C ILE A 517 -8.82 27.45 -7.47
N PHE A 518 -7.88 28.39 -7.43
CA PHE A 518 -7.36 29.10 -8.60
C PHE A 518 -5.94 28.64 -8.92
N GLN A 519 -5.78 27.89 -10.03
CA GLN A 519 -4.50 27.37 -10.47
C GLN A 519 -3.90 28.26 -11.56
N VAL A 520 -2.68 28.76 -11.35
CA VAL A 520 -2.00 29.65 -12.29
C VAL A 520 -1.57 28.90 -13.56
N LEU A 521 -1.77 29.53 -14.73
CA LEU A 521 -1.44 28.93 -16.04
C LEU A 521 0.06 28.80 -16.30
N TYR A 522 0.83 29.79 -15.83
CA TYR A 522 2.28 29.88 -15.98
C TYR A 522 2.92 30.26 -14.66
N LEU A 523 3.83 29.42 -14.17
CA LEU A 523 4.84 29.81 -13.20
C LEU A 523 5.96 30.51 -13.99
N MET A 524 6.17 31.80 -13.75
CA MET A 524 7.45 32.43 -14.11
C MET A 524 8.45 32.04 -13.02
N VAL A 525 9.45 31.25 -13.42
CA VAL A 525 10.66 30.97 -12.65
C VAL A 525 11.64 32.13 -12.84
#